data_AF-A0A538DWK0-F1
#
_entry.id   AF-A0A538DWK0-F1
#
_cell.length_a   1.000
_cell.length_b   1.000
_cell.length_c   1.000
_cell.angle_alpha   90.00
_cell.angle_beta   90.00
_cell.angle_gamma   90.00
#
_symmetry.space_group_name_H-M   'P 1'
#
loop_
_entity.id
_entity.type
_entity.pdbx_description
1 polymer ?
#
loop_
_entity_poly.entity_id
_entity_poly.type
_entity_poly.pdbx_seq_one_letter_code
_entity_poly.pdbx_strand_id
1 'polypeptide(L)'
;MQFSSSFTSGTGCLNPGGDLTKFASGDSPWKPYTGNQVQVPLTGNELGSFVVGAGLTADTQEGTTTLSIDPAYALPQGCLNKQVAQWNGSGWFCSSSAPTPLPTGP
;
A
#
# COMPACT_ATOMS: atom_id res chain seq x y z
N MET A 1 -1.42 3.14 -28.36
CA MET A 1 -0.26 2.97 -27.46
C MET A 1 -0.64 1.89 -26.48
N GLN A 2 0.00 0.72 -26.57
CA GLN A 2 -0.26 -0.41 -25.69
C GLN A 2 0.75 -0.31 -24.55
N PHE A 3 0.27 -0.01 -23.35
CA PHE A 3 1.10 -0.09 -22.16
C PHE A 3 1.33 -1.58 -21.89
N SER A 4 2.58 -2.04 -22.01
CA SER A 4 2.92 -3.41 -21.62
C SER A 4 2.67 -3.56 -20.13
N SER A 5 2.42 -4.79 -19.68
CA SER A 5 2.24 -5.15 -18.26
C SER A 5 3.49 -4.94 -17.39
N SER A 6 4.47 -4.15 -17.85
CA SER A 6 5.80 -3.96 -17.29
C SER A 6 6.24 -2.49 -17.29
N PHE A 7 5.30 -1.54 -17.36
CA PHE A 7 5.63 -0.11 -17.35
C PHE A 7 6.13 0.32 -15.96
N THR A 8 7.44 0.52 -15.82
CA THR A 8 8.05 0.96 -14.55
C THR A 8 7.87 2.48 -14.34
N SER A 9 8.22 3.27 -15.36
CA SER A 9 8.12 4.74 -15.32
C SER A 9 8.17 5.36 -16.72
N GLY A 10 7.69 6.60 -16.81
CA GLY A 10 7.74 7.43 -17.99
C GLY A 10 7.55 8.90 -17.65
N THR A 11 7.79 9.76 -18.63
CA THR A 11 7.69 11.20 -18.45
C THR A 11 6.92 11.79 -19.61
N GLY A 12 6.02 12.74 -19.32
CA GLY A 12 5.23 13.46 -20.30
C GLY A 12 5.22 14.97 -20.05
N CYS A 13 4.73 15.71 -21.03
CA CYS A 13 4.54 17.15 -20.98
C CYS A 13 3.05 17.45 -20.78
N LEU A 14 2.68 18.04 -19.63
CA LEU A 14 1.34 18.52 -19.38
C LEU A 14 1.16 19.92 -19.98
N ASN A 15 0.18 20.06 -20.87
CA ASN A 15 -0.20 21.35 -21.42
C ASN A 15 -1.09 22.12 -20.42
N PRO A 16 -1.11 23.46 -20.47
CA PRO A 16 -2.02 24.27 -19.66
C PRO A 16 -3.52 23.91 -19.80
N GLY A 17 -3.91 23.27 -20.91
CA GLY A 17 -5.27 22.77 -21.15
C GLY A 17 -5.59 21.41 -20.52
N GLY A 18 -4.63 20.78 -19.83
CA GLY A 18 -4.81 19.48 -19.16
C GLY A 18 -4.36 18.27 -19.97
N ASP A 19 -4.05 18.43 -21.26
CA ASP A 19 -3.58 17.33 -22.09
C ASP A 19 -2.14 16.91 -21.77
N LEU A 20 -1.94 15.61 -21.53
CA LEU A 20 -0.62 14.99 -21.48
C LEU A 20 -0.14 14.68 -22.90
N THR A 21 1.01 15.24 -23.27
CA THR A 21 1.63 15.05 -24.58
C THR A 21 3.08 14.60 -24.42
N LYS A 22 3.69 14.22 -25.53
CA LYS A 22 5.13 13.97 -25.61
C LYS A 22 5.70 12.92 -24.64
N PHE A 23 4.89 11.92 -24.35
CA PHE A 23 5.22 10.84 -23.44
C PHE A 23 6.34 9.92 -23.98
N ALA A 24 7.25 9.52 -23.09
CA ALA A 24 8.21 8.44 -23.30
C ALA A 24 8.44 7.66 -21.99
N SER A 25 8.97 6.44 -22.11
CA SER A 25 9.47 5.68 -20.97
C SER A 25 10.76 6.28 -20.40
N GLY A 26 10.94 6.25 -19.09
CA GLY A 26 12.08 6.84 -18.38
C GLY A 26 11.92 8.33 -18.05
N ASP A 27 13.02 8.99 -17.70
CA ASP A 27 13.03 10.32 -17.06
C ASP A 27 12.94 11.50 -18.03
N SER A 28 12.89 11.24 -19.33
CA SER A 28 12.85 12.28 -20.36
C SER A 28 11.68 12.07 -21.31
N PRO A 29 10.97 13.13 -21.70
CA PRO A 29 9.94 13.06 -22.74
C PRO A 29 10.59 12.78 -24.09
N TRP A 30 9.84 12.23 -25.04
CA TRP A 30 10.36 11.94 -26.40
C TRP A 30 10.82 13.20 -27.17
N LYS A 31 10.48 14.40 -26.67
CA LYS A 31 10.83 15.72 -27.18
C LYS A 31 10.88 16.71 -26.01
N PRO A 32 11.77 17.72 -26.04
CA PRO A 32 11.84 18.73 -25.00
C PRO A 32 10.50 19.45 -24.74
N TYR A 33 10.33 19.92 -23.51
CA TYR A 33 9.25 20.83 -23.12
C TYR A 33 9.34 22.12 -23.92
N THR A 34 8.20 22.69 -24.27
CA THR A 34 8.12 23.94 -25.02
C THR A 34 7.07 24.86 -24.41
N GLY A 35 7.38 26.14 -24.24
CA GLY A 35 6.44 27.11 -23.67
C GLY A 35 6.08 26.76 -22.22
N ASN A 36 4.78 26.87 -21.88
CA ASN A 36 4.26 26.70 -20.52
C ASN A 36 3.94 25.23 -20.17
N GLN A 37 4.66 24.27 -20.77
CA GLN A 37 4.48 22.86 -20.47
C GLN A 37 5.16 22.48 -19.16
N VAL A 38 4.48 21.66 -18.34
CA VAL A 38 5.03 21.13 -17.08
C VAL A 38 5.49 19.69 -17.28
N GLN A 39 6.64 19.34 -16.72
CA GLN A 39 7.10 17.96 -16.66
C GLN A 39 6.22 17.17 -15.69
N VAL A 40 5.64 16.07 -16.18
CA VAL A 40 4.91 15.11 -15.35
C VAL A 40 5.64 13.77 -15.40
N PRO A 41 6.35 13.40 -14.32
CA PRO A 41 6.77 12.03 -14.14
C PRO A 41 5.54 11.15 -13.89
N LEU A 42 5.50 10.01 -14.54
CA LEU A 42 4.46 9.00 -14.46
C LEU A 42 5.12 7.72 -13.97
N THR A 43 4.81 7.28 -12.77
CA THR A 43 5.27 5.99 -12.26
C THR A 43 4.18 4.96 -12.48
N GLY A 44 4.54 3.73 -12.83
CA GLY A 44 3.56 2.65 -13.04
C GLY A 44 2.72 2.30 -11.80
N ASN A 45 3.10 2.81 -10.63
CA ASN A 45 2.51 2.46 -9.35
C ASN A 45 2.48 3.69 -8.42
N GLU A 46 1.47 4.54 -8.56
CA GLU A 46 1.29 5.67 -7.63
C GLU A 46 0.61 5.21 -6.35
N LEU A 47 1.39 4.59 -5.47
CA LEU A 47 1.24 4.81 -4.03
C LEU A 47 2.31 5.84 -3.68
N GLY A 48 1.92 7.00 -3.15
CA GLY A 48 2.89 8.02 -2.70
C GLY A 48 3.88 7.47 -1.65
N SER A 49 4.84 8.28 -1.20
CA SER A 49 5.75 7.83 -0.14
C SER A 49 4.98 7.46 1.13
N PHE A 50 5.01 6.19 1.51
CA PHE A 50 4.47 5.70 2.79
C PHE A 50 5.63 5.27 3.68
N VAL A 51 5.47 5.43 4.99
CA VAL A 51 6.44 4.99 6.00
C VAL A 51 5.86 3.78 6.71
N VAL A 52 6.63 2.70 6.72
CA VAL A 52 6.27 1.48 7.44
C VAL A 52 6.77 1.61 8.88
N GLY A 53 5.83 1.76 9.82
CA GLY A 53 6.12 1.75 11.25
C GLY A 53 6.17 0.35 11.84
N ALA A 54 6.34 0.25 13.16
CA ALA A 54 6.27 -1.01 13.87
C ALA A 54 4.93 -1.73 13.60
N GLY A 55 4.98 -3.04 13.37
CA GLY A 55 3.80 -3.87 13.13
C GLY A 55 3.37 -3.99 11.67
N LEU A 56 4.05 -3.31 10.74
CA LEU A 56 3.81 -3.45 9.31
C LEU A 56 5.10 -3.86 8.60
N THR A 57 4.95 -4.53 7.47
CA THR A 57 6.04 -4.83 6.52
C THR A 57 5.58 -4.42 5.13
N ALA A 58 6.50 -3.95 4.29
CA ALA A 58 6.22 -3.68 2.89
C ALA A 58 7.18 -4.48 2.02
N ASP A 59 6.63 -5.09 0.97
CA ASP A 59 7.39 -5.73 -0.09
C ASP A 59 7.05 -5.05 -1.41
N THR A 60 8.07 -4.64 -2.15
CA THR A 60 7.91 -3.97 -3.45
C THR A 60 8.47 -4.86 -4.53
N GLN A 61 7.60 -5.37 -5.40
CA GLN A 61 7.97 -6.19 -6.55
C GLN A 61 7.34 -5.63 -7.83
N GLU A 62 8.16 -5.44 -8.86
CA GLU A 62 7.72 -4.91 -10.17
C GLU A 62 6.87 -3.63 -10.03
N GLY A 63 7.24 -2.82 -9.04
CA GLY A 63 6.61 -1.58 -8.64
C GLY A 63 5.24 -1.72 -7.95
N THR A 64 4.64 -2.90 -7.87
CA THR A 64 3.54 -3.12 -6.92
C THR A 64 4.13 -3.21 -5.52
N THR A 65 3.62 -2.38 -4.60
CA THR A 65 3.92 -2.52 -3.18
C THR A 65 2.80 -3.28 -2.49
N THR A 66 3.13 -4.40 -1.86
CA THR A 66 2.24 -5.09 -0.92
C THR A 66 2.58 -4.67 0.49
N LEU A 67 1.59 -4.13 1.20
CA LEU A 67 1.68 -3.86 2.64
C LEU A 67 1.08 -5.05 3.40
N SER A 68 1.80 -5.54 4.39
CA SER A 68 1.39 -6.67 5.23
C SER A 68 1.53 -6.32 6.72
N ILE A 69 0.81 -7.05 7.58
CA ILE A 69 1.01 -7.01 9.03
C ILE A 69 2.23 -7.86 9.35
N ASP A 70 3.14 -7.36 10.18
CA ASP A 70 4.24 -8.14 10.72
C ASP A 70 3.69 -9.31 11.56
N PRO A 71 4.06 -10.57 11.29
CA PRO A 71 3.59 -11.72 12.06
C PRO A 71 3.78 -11.61 13.58
N ALA A 72 4.80 -10.88 14.05
CA ALA A 72 5.03 -10.64 15.48
C ALA A 72 3.95 -9.76 16.12
N TYR A 73 3.21 -9.00 15.31
CA TYR A 73 2.13 -8.10 15.72
C TYR A 73 0.74 -8.60 15.32
N ALA A 74 0.66 -9.73 14.60
CA ALA A 74 -0.59 -10.32 14.18
C ALA A 74 -1.25 -11.14 15.29
N LEU A 75 -2.56 -10.95 15.48
CA LEU A 75 -3.38 -11.85 16.29
C LEU A 75 -3.60 -13.19 15.56
N PRO A 76 -3.90 -14.29 16.28
CA PRO A 76 -4.33 -15.54 15.66
C PRO A 76 -5.56 -15.34 14.76
N GLN A 77 -5.41 -15.60 13.45
CA GLN A 77 -6.48 -15.40 12.46
C GLN A 77 -7.42 -16.62 12.32
N GLY A 78 -7.06 -17.76 12.92
CA GLY A 78 -7.75 -19.04 12.76
C GLY A 78 -8.68 -19.42 13.91
N CYS A 79 -9.20 -18.47 14.68
CA CYS A 79 -10.11 -18.78 15.78
C CYS A 79 -11.41 -19.39 15.25
N LEU A 80 -11.84 -20.49 15.87
CA LEU A 80 -13.08 -21.17 15.50
C LEU A 80 -14.30 -20.33 15.89
N ASN A 81 -15.47 -20.75 15.41
CA ASN A 81 -16.72 -20.10 15.78
C ASN A 81 -16.87 -20.08 17.31
N LYS A 82 -17.24 -18.91 17.87
CA LYS A 82 -17.29 -18.63 19.32
C LYS A 82 -15.93 -18.63 20.05
N GLN A 83 -14.82 -18.52 19.34
CA GLN A 83 -13.51 -18.23 19.92
C GLN A 83 -13.05 -16.81 19.56
N VAL A 84 -12.31 -16.18 20.47
CA VAL A 84 -11.67 -14.89 20.26
C VAL A 84 -10.20 -14.96 20.66
N ALA A 85 -9.35 -14.13 20.06
CA ALA A 85 -7.97 -14.00 20.49
C ALA A 85 -7.92 -13.42 21.91
N GLN A 86 -7.19 -14.10 22.80
CA GLN A 86 -7.00 -13.74 24.19
C GLN A 86 -5.53 -13.85 24.57
N TRP A 87 -5.09 -13.01 25.51
CA TRP A 87 -3.73 -13.04 26.06
C TRP A 87 -3.64 -14.00 27.25
N ASN A 88 -2.68 -14.93 27.27
CA ASN A 88 -2.48 -15.87 28.39
C ASN A 88 -1.35 -15.47 29.35
N GLY A 89 -0.72 -14.30 29.16
CA GLY A 89 0.48 -13.92 29.92
C GLY A 89 1.78 -14.07 29.14
N SER A 90 1.80 -14.83 28.04
CA SER A 90 3.00 -15.05 27.21
C SER A 90 2.76 -14.96 25.71
N GLY A 91 1.51 -15.12 25.24
CA GLY A 91 1.14 -15.05 23.83
C GLY A 91 -0.36 -14.85 23.62
N TRP A 92 -0.72 -14.49 22.39
CA TRP A 92 -2.10 -14.47 21.93
C TRP A 92 -2.54 -15.87 21.46
N PHE A 93 -3.71 -16.32 21.89
CA PHE A 93 -4.27 -17.63 21.53
C PHE A 93 -5.79 -17.54 21.38
N CYS A 94 -6.40 -18.47 20.64
CA CYS A 94 -7.85 -18.52 20.51
C CYS A 94 -8.48 -19.18 21.75
N SER A 95 -9.44 -18.50 22.37
CA SER A 95 -10.12 -18.94 23.58
C SER A 95 -11.63 -18.80 23.46
N SER A 96 -12.38 -19.71 24.08
CA SER A 96 -13.85 -19.72 24.10
C SER A 96 -14.44 -18.89 25.24
N SER A 97 -13.62 -18.27 26.11
CA SER A 97 -14.16 -17.51 27.23
C SER A 97 -14.86 -16.25 26.72
N ALA A 98 -16.16 -16.17 26.98
CA ALA A 98 -16.96 -14.97 26.78
C ALA A 98 -16.32 -13.76 27.49
N PRO A 99 -16.57 -12.52 27.04
CA PRO A 99 -16.30 -11.37 27.90
C PRO A 99 -17.00 -11.63 29.23
N THR A 100 -16.24 -11.68 30.32
CA THR A 100 -16.79 -11.69 31.67
C THR A 100 -17.77 -10.53 31.74
N PRO A 101 -19.06 -10.76 32.04
CA PRO A 101 -19.97 -9.65 32.29
C PRO A 101 -19.31 -8.75 33.33
N LEU A 102 -19.31 -7.42 33.11
CA LEU A 102 -18.92 -6.50 34.18
C LEU A 102 -19.67 -6.89 35.45
N PRO A 103 -19.05 -6.86 36.64
CA PRO A 103 -19.76 -7.13 37.87
C PRO A 103 -20.91 -6.13 37.95
N THR A 104 -22.14 -6.61 37.78
CA THR A 104 -23.32 -5.87 38.22
C THR A 104 -23.22 -5.83 39.74
N GLY A 105 -22.73 -4.70 40.27
CA GLY A 105 -22.55 -4.48 41.70
C GLY A 105 -23.84 -4.64 42.50
N PRO A 106 -23.72 -4.71 43.84
CA PRO A 106 -24.72 -5.25 44.77
C PRO A 106 -26.07 -4.51 44.76
#